data_AF-A0A485K3K6-F1
#
_entry.id   AF-A0A485K3K6-F1
#
_cell.length_a   1.000
_cell.length_b   1.000
_cell.length_c   1.000
_cell.angle_alpha   90.00
_cell.angle_beta   90.00
_cell.angle_gamma   90.00
#
_symmetry.space_group_name_H-M   'P 1'
#
loop_
_entity.id
_entity.type
_entity.pdbx_description
1 polymer ?
#
loop_
_entity_poly.entity_id
_entity_poly.type
_entity_poly.pdbx_seq_one_letter_code
_entity_poly.pdbx_strand_id
1 'polypeptide(L)'
;MLRFRRLGPRIVTIAFVSAYLDNLGSMLQDTVTLAIVFIVGIVHADYHNIKKIVNFGDSTSDIGNGAAVLTRDNGPVIPSDAYYKGRFSNGPTYIEHVAASLNVNLTSFSVGGATTADDILQGWLGGKFGEPLRSNGQPIKVPGQDTQIAFYLNQTEPLDKSRILYTMWIGGNDDSDNALLKLGIAASTFADAQYDQWVALAEAGAKNILTIVPPPKTKFAAAYGARMHWNAIEFKWRYWGVKLGLFEMPALMAGIVIAPSSYGFKYAMSDYCCKGNCFSGLKGNASVCSNPSDFALWDIVGHPSAKTHELIGKEVVKFIKFWF
;
A
#
# COMPACT_ATOMS: atom_id res chain seq x y z
N MET A 1 1.00 -58.74 72.62
CA MET A 1 0.80 -57.66 73.60
C MET A 1 1.61 -56.45 73.14
N LEU A 2 1.03 -55.26 73.19
CA LEU A 2 1.64 -53.91 73.08
C LEU A 2 2.04 -53.35 71.69
N ARG A 3 1.35 -52.24 71.38
CA ARG A 3 1.60 -51.18 70.39
C ARG A 3 2.90 -50.40 70.71
N PHE A 4 3.40 -49.62 69.75
CA PHE A 4 3.59 -48.13 69.77
C PHE A 4 4.52 -47.75 68.58
N ARG A 5 4.11 -46.99 67.55
CA ARG A 5 3.94 -45.51 67.42
C ARG A 5 5.28 -44.72 67.43
N ARG A 6 5.63 -44.03 66.32
CA ARG A 6 5.78 -42.54 66.20
C ARG A 6 6.55 -42.09 64.95
N LEU A 7 6.35 -40.79 64.65
CA LEU A 7 6.60 -40.00 63.44
C LEU A 7 8.01 -39.39 63.30
N GLY A 8 8.45 -39.22 62.03
CA GLY A 8 9.20 -38.09 61.42
C GLY A 8 10.70 -37.90 61.76
N PRO A 9 11.44 -36.94 61.14
CA PRO A 9 11.32 -36.32 59.81
C PRO A 9 12.70 -36.07 59.07
N ARG A 10 12.64 -35.49 57.85
CA ARG A 10 13.63 -34.63 57.13
C ARG A 10 14.77 -35.16 56.19
N ILE A 11 14.61 -34.82 54.89
CA ILE A 11 15.46 -34.11 53.86
C ILE A 11 16.96 -34.46 53.59
N VAL A 12 17.29 -34.42 52.28
CA VAL A 12 18.54 -34.08 51.53
C VAL A 12 19.38 -35.28 51.03
N THR A 13 19.22 -35.73 49.79
CA THR A 13 19.94 -35.38 48.52
C THR A 13 21.39 -35.88 48.42
N ILE A 14 21.72 -36.43 47.23
CA ILE A 14 23.03 -36.54 46.55
C ILE A 14 23.59 -37.99 46.42
N ALA A 15 23.21 -38.57 45.27
CA ALA A 15 24.09 -39.09 44.22
C ALA A 15 24.80 -40.46 44.35
N PHE A 16 24.65 -41.17 43.22
CA PHE A 16 25.51 -42.20 42.64
C PHE A 16 25.57 -43.59 43.26
N VAL A 17 24.68 -44.45 42.78
CA VAL A 17 24.93 -45.84 42.33
C VAL A 17 23.82 -46.09 41.27
N SER A 18 24.01 -46.61 40.05
CA SER A 18 25.14 -47.16 39.33
C SER A 18 24.74 -47.16 37.85
N ALA A 19 25.75 -47.04 37.01
CA ALA A 19 25.77 -47.46 35.61
C ALA A 19 24.90 -48.70 35.34
N TYR A 20 23.76 -48.51 34.68
CA TYR A 20 23.02 -49.55 33.97
C TYR A 20 21.97 -48.99 32.98
N LEU A 21 22.10 -47.72 32.56
CA LEU A 21 21.19 -47.08 31.61
C LEU A 21 21.90 -46.40 30.42
N ASP A 22 23.18 -46.70 30.19
CA ASP A 22 23.96 -46.12 29.09
C ASP A 22 23.91 -46.93 27.78
N ASN A 23 23.00 -47.90 27.62
CA ASN A 23 23.00 -48.76 26.43
C ASN A 23 21.63 -49.04 25.77
N LEU A 24 20.64 -48.16 25.99
CA LEU A 24 19.33 -48.24 25.31
C LEU A 24 18.86 -46.90 24.69
N GLY A 25 19.78 -45.94 24.53
CA GLY A 25 19.50 -44.61 23.98
C GLY A 25 19.89 -44.40 22.51
N SER A 26 20.61 -45.31 21.87
CA SER A 26 21.26 -45.06 20.57
C SER A 26 20.70 -45.85 19.38
N MET A 27 19.56 -46.54 19.52
CA MET A 27 18.97 -47.35 18.44
C MET A 27 17.51 -47.02 18.09
N LEU A 28 16.96 -45.93 18.62
CA LEU A 28 15.62 -45.41 18.31
C LEU A 28 15.65 -44.01 17.68
N GLN A 29 16.83 -43.56 17.25
CA GLN A 29 17.05 -42.23 16.68
C GLN A 29 17.22 -42.22 15.15
N ASP A 30 17.16 -43.39 14.49
CA ASP A 30 17.62 -43.57 13.11
C ASP A 30 16.56 -44.04 12.08
N THR A 31 15.23 -43.93 12.31
CA THR A 31 14.31 -44.35 11.22
C THR A 31 12.92 -43.71 11.09
N VAL A 32 12.50 -42.76 11.91
CA VAL A 32 11.28 -41.97 11.62
C VAL A 32 11.43 -40.54 12.10
N THR A 33 12.48 -39.85 11.65
CA THR A 33 12.31 -38.43 11.35
C THR A 33 11.99 -38.40 9.87
N LEU A 34 10.71 -38.53 9.55
CA LEU A 34 10.20 -38.12 8.25
C LEU A 34 10.60 -36.66 8.13
N ALA A 35 11.72 -36.45 7.45
CA ALA A 35 12.21 -35.15 7.08
C ALA A 35 11.16 -34.61 6.10
N ILE A 36 10.10 -34.02 6.66
CA ILE A 36 9.49 -32.84 6.07
C ILE A 36 10.58 -31.77 6.17
N VAL A 37 11.62 -31.95 5.36
CA VAL A 37 12.29 -30.83 4.74
C VAL A 37 11.16 -30.21 3.93
N PHE A 38 10.43 -29.30 4.56
CA PHE A 38 9.96 -28.13 3.84
C PHE A 38 11.26 -27.61 3.22
N ILE A 39 11.51 -28.01 1.98
CA ILE A 39 12.20 -27.17 1.04
C ILE A 39 11.24 -25.97 0.95
N VAL A 40 11.31 -25.09 1.95
CA VAL A 40 11.23 -23.66 1.67
C VAL A 40 12.43 -23.49 0.76
N GLY A 41 12.23 -23.79 -0.52
CA GLY A 41 13.03 -23.18 -1.53
C GLY A 41 12.91 -21.72 -1.16
N ILE A 42 14.02 -21.15 -0.71
CA ILE A 42 14.20 -19.73 -0.82
C ILE A 42 14.17 -19.54 -2.33
N VAL A 43 12.95 -19.45 -2.89
CA VAL A 43 12.70 -18.83 -4.16
C VAL A 43 13.19 -17.44 -3.87
N HIS A 44 14.47 -17.21 -4.16
CA HIS A 44 15.06 -15.92 -3.97
C HIS A 44 14.13 -14.97 -4.70
N ALA A 45 13.66 -13.96 -3.97
CA ALA A 45 13.00 -12.82 -4.55
C ALA A 45 13.86 -12.41 -5.77
N ASP A 46 13.31 -12.61 -6.97
CA ASP A 46 14.00 -12.35 -8.23
C ASP A 46 13.34 -11.17 -8.90
N TYR A 47 13.34 -10.05 -8.18
CA TYR A 47 12.91 -8.76 -8.68
C TYR A 47 13.65 -8.38 -9.97
N HIS A 48 14.81 -8.99 -10.26
CA HIS A 48 15.51 -8.78 -11.54
C HIS A 48 14.71 -9.28 -12.74
N ASN A 49 13.76 -10.19 -12.56
CA ASN A 49 12.83 -10.61 -13.63
C ASN A 49 11.73 -9.59 -13.92
N ILE A 50 11.45 -8.66 -12.99
CA ILE A 50 10.50 -7.57 -13.22
C ILE A 50 11.12 -6.61 -14.25
N LYS A 51 10.43 -6.40 -15.38
CA LYS A 51 10.84 -5.48 -16.46
C LYS A 51 9.88 -4.33 -16.69
N LYS A 52 8.70 -4.40 -16.08
CA LYS A 52 7.66 -3.39 -16.20
C LYS A 52 6.86 -3.28 -14.91
N ILE A 53 6.43 -2.07 -14.60
CA ILE A 53 5.40 -1.77 -13.61
C ILE A 53 4.13 -1.35 -14.35
N VAL A 54 3.01 -1.97 -13.99
CA VAL A 54 1.67 -1.52 -14.36
C VAL A 54 1.01 -1.00 -13.09
N ASN A 55 0.70 0.28 -13.05
CA ASN A 55 0.26 0.97 -11.83
C ASN A 55 -1.18 1.46 -11.93
N PHE A 56 -1.99 1.15 -10.91
CA PHE A 56 -3.36 1.60 -10.74
C PHE A 56 -3.52 2.37 -9.42
N GLY A 57 -4.54 3.21 -9.32
CA GLY A 57 -4.84 3.93 -8.08
C GLY A 57 -5.32 5.34 -8.29
N ASP A 58 -5.03 6.20 -7.32
CA ASP A 58 -5.52 7.58 -7.24
C ASP A 58 -4.44 8.65 -7.41
N SER A 59 -4.66 9.83 -6.81
CA SER A 59 -3.76 10.99 -6.84
C SER A 59 -2.40 10.73 -6.21
N THR A 60 -2.27 9.74 -5.32
CA THR A 60 -1.00 9.34 -4.71
C THR A 60 -0.04 8.68 -5.69
N SER A 61 -0.55 8.20 -6.82
CA SER A 61 0.20 7.46 -7.83
C SER A 61 0.09 8.04 -9.24
N ASP A 62 -0.87 8.94 -9.51
CA ASP A 62 -1.06 9.60 -10.81
C ASP A 62 0.20 10.37 -11.23
N ILE A 63 0.79 9.95 -12.35
CA ILE A 63 2.03 10.50 -12.90
C ILE A 63 1.77 11.66 -13.87
N GLY A 64 0.61 12.32 -13.75
CA GLY A 64 0.20 13.43 -14.60
C GLY A 64 -0.33 13.01 -15.98
N ASN A 65 -0.55 11.71 -16.20
CA ASN A 65 -1.21 11.18 -17.39
C ASN A 65 -2.68 10.81 -17.13
N GLY A 66 -3.16 10.90 -15.89
CA GLY A 66 -4.55 10.65 -15.51
C GLY A 66 -5.37 11.94 -15.46
N ALA A 67 -5.55 12.48 -14.25
CA ALA A 67 -6.47 13.59 -13.97
C ALA A 67 -6.18 14.84 -14.84
N ALA A 68 -4.91 15.22 -14.97
CA ALA A 68 -4.53 16.39 -15.75
C ALA A 68 -4.90 16.27 -17.24
N VAL A 69 -4.78 15.06 -17.80
CA VAL A 69 -5.16 14.79 -19.20
C VAL A 69 -6.67 14.78 -19.34
N LEU A 70 -7.37 14.09 -18.43
CA LEU A 70 -8.82 13.96 -18.44
C LEU A 70 -9.54 15.31 -18.31
N THR A 71 -8.93 16.27 -17.59
CA THR A 71 -9.53 17.57 -17.30
C THR A 71 -9.17 18.67 -18.29
N ARG A 72 -8.07 18.55 -19.06
CA ARG A 72 -7.50 19.61 -19.92
C ARG A 72 -8.50 20.33 -20.83
N ASP A 73 -9.40 19.57 -21.46
CA ASP A 73 -10.40 20.09 -22.40
C ASP A 73 -11.83 19.87 -21.89
N ASN A 74 -11.98 19.58 -20.60
CA ASN A 74 -13.22 19.12 -19.99
C ASN A 74 -13.57 19.88 -18.70
N GLY A 75 -13.01 21.08 -18.54
CA GLY A 75 -13.14 21.91 -17.35
C GLY A 75 -11.82 22.57 -16.96
N PRO A 76 -11.68 22.98 -15.68
CA PRO A 76 -10.41 23.45 -15.16
C PRO A 76 -9.39 22.30 -15.11
N VAL A 77 -8.13 22.60 -15.39
CA VAL A 77 -7.04 21.61 -15.29
C VAL A 77 -6.83 21.26 -13.81
N ILE A 78 -7.00 19.98 -13.48
CA ILE A 78 -6.79 19.45 -12.13
C ILE A 78 -5.73 18.33 -12.19
N PRO A 79 -4.65 18.40 -11.39
CA PRO A 79 -4.31 19.48 -10.48
C PRO A 79 -3.81 20.73 -11.23
N SER A 80 -3.83 21.88 -10.55
CA SER A 80 -3.52 23.20 -11.13
C SER A 80 -2.02 23.41 -11.41
N ASP A 81 -1.65 24.61 -11.86
CA ASP A 81 -0.26 25.05 -12.04
C ASP A 81 0.54 25.21 -10.74
N ALA A 82 -0.11 25.16 -9.56
CA ALA A 82 0.59 25.06 -8.30
C ALA A 82 1.27 23.69 -8.13
N TYR A 83 0.83 22.68 -8.88
CA TYR A 83 1.33 21.32 -8.77
C TYR A 83 2.33 20.98 -9.89
N TYR A 84 3.14 19.94 -9.67
CA TYR A 84 4.18 19.54 -10.59
C TYR A 84 3.61 18.75 -11.76
N LYS A 85 3.51 19.38 -12.95
CA LYS A 85 3.25 18.70 -14.24
C LYS A 85 2.10 17.67 -14.16
N GLY A 86 0.99 18.03 -13.52
CA GLY A 86 -0.20 17.18 -13.40
C GLY A 86 -0.17 16.13 -12.29
N ARG A 87 0.90 16.02 -11.49
CA ARG A 87 0.93 15.17 -10.28
C ARG A 87 0.27 15.91 -9.12
N PHE A 88 -0.37 15.23 -8.18
CA PHE A 88 -0.86 15.85 -6.94
C PHE A 88 0.26 16.03 -5.91
N SER A 89 1.39 16.57 -6.35
CA SER A 89 2.56 16.87 -5.52
C SER A 89 3.39 17.98 -6.16
N ASN A 90 4.50 18.35 -5.54
CA ASN A 90 5.49 19.28 -6.09
C ASN A 90 6.67 18.59 -6.80
N GLY A 91 6.52 17.32 -7.14
CA GLY A 91 7.51 16.52 -7.85
C GLY A 91 6.95 15.16 -8.29
N PRO A 92 7.81 14.24 -8.72
CA PRO A 92 7.42 12.89 -9.11
C PRO A 92 6.74 12.12 -7.96
N THR A 93 5.81 11.23 -8.31
CA THR A 93 5.16 10.34 -7.33
C THR A 93 6.08 9.19 -6.91
N TYR A 94 5.71 8.47 -5.85
CA TYR A 94 6.52 7.36 -5.33
C TYR A 94 6.76 6.29 -6.41
N ILE A 95 5.77 6.03 -7.26
CA ILE A 95 5.86 4.97 -8.27
C ILE A 95 6.81 5.34 -9.41
N GLU A 96 6.95 6.64 -9.72
CA GLU A 96 8.00 7.14 -10.63
C GLU A 96 9.39 6.86 -10.03
N HIS A 97 9.58 7.09 -8.73
CA HIS A 97 10.82 6.77 -8.03
C HIS A 97 11.12 5.26 -7.98
N VAL A 98 10.09 4.41 -7.78
CA VAL A 98 10.24 2.95 -7.80
C VAL A 98 10.69 2.48 -9.18
N ALA A 99 9.99 2.90 -10.24
CA ALA A 99 10.31 2.51 -11.61
C ALA A 99 11.73 2.94 -12.01
N ALA A 100 12.10 4.18 -11.67
CA ALA A 100 13.44 4.70 -11.92
C ALA A 100 14.52 3.90 -11.16
N SER A 101 14.28 3.58 -9.88
CA SER A 101 15.24 2.84 -9.04
C SER A 101 15.44 1.40 -9.47
N LEU A 102 14.40 0.77 -10.03
CA LEU A 102 14.47 -0.59 -10.59
C LEU A 102 14.93 -0.60 -12.05
N ASN A 103 15.01 0.57 -12.70
CA ASN A 103 15.30 0.73 -14.13
C ASN A 103 14.34 -0.09 -15.02
N VAL A 104 13.04 0.08 -14.80
CA VAL A 104 11.97 -0.63 -15.51
C VAL A 104 10.97 0.35 -16.12
N ASN A 105 10.26 -0.11 -17.16
CA ASN A 105 9.22 0.70 -17.78
C ASN A 105 8.03 0.88 -16.81
N LEU A 106 7.44 2.08 -16.78
CA LEU A 106 6.23 2.37 -16.03
C LEU A 106 5.07 2.66 -16.99
N THR A 107 3.97 1.93 -16.81
CA THR A 107 2.67 2.27 -17.40
C THR A 107 1.69 2.51 -16.27
N SER A 108 1.23 3.74 -16.11
CA SER A 108 0.26 4.07 -15.07
C SER A 108 -1.11 4.38 -15.66
N PHE A 109 -2.13 3.82 -15.03
CA PHE A 109 -3.55 4.07 -15.27
C PHE A 109 -4.20 4.85 -14.11
N SER A 110 -3.42 5.22 -13.09
CA SER A 110 -3.90 5.96 -11.93
C SER A 110 -4.48 7.31 -12.33
N VAL A 111 -5.61 7.66 -11.73
CA VAL A 111 -6.29 8.93 -11.96
C VAL A 111 -6.60 9.57 -10.62
N GLY A 112 -6.17 10.80 -10.41
CA GLY A 112 -6.58 11.59 -9.23
C GLY A 112 -8.09 11.56 -9.01
N GLY A 113 -8.52 11.34 -7.77
CA GLY A 113 -9.93 11.24 -7.40
C GLY A 113 -10.56 9.86 -7.58
N ALA A 114 -9.82 8.86 -8.10
CA ALA A 114 -10.31 7.50 -8.22
C ALA A 114 -10.66 6.88 -6.85
N THR A 115 -11.80 6.21 -6.80
CA THR A 115 -12.25 5.33 -5.72
C THR A 115 -11.82 3.88 -5.99
N THR A 116 -11.99 2.98 -5.03
CA THR A 116 -11.63 1.56 -5.22
C THR A 116 -12.49 0.92 -6.30
N ALA A 117 -13.80 1.18 -6.31
CA ALA A 117 -14.70 0.63 -7.32
C ALA A 117 -15.85 1.59 -7.66
N ASP A 118 -16.10 1.80 -8.96
CA ASP A 118 -17.10 2.73 -9.46
C ASP A 118 -18.54 2.31 -9.12
N ASP A 119 -18.79 1.00 -8.97
CA ASP A 119 -20.10 0.43 -8.64
C ASP A 119 -20.50 0.62 -7.17
N ILE A 120 -19.53 0.68 -6.27
CA ILE A 120 -19.74 1.00 -4.85
C ILE A 120 -19.84 2.53 -4.67
N LEU A 121 -18.86 3.26 -5.20
CA LEU A 121 -18.79 4.70 -5.06
C LEU A 121 -18.04 5.32 -6.24
N GLN A 122 -18.72 6.15 -7.02
CA GLN A 122 -18.11 6.83 -8.15
C GLN A 122 -17.05 7.85 -7.70
N GLY A 123 -15.86 7.79 -8.31
CA GLY A 123 -14.82 8.81 -8.14
C GLY A 123 -15.11 10.12 -8.89
N TRP A 124 -14.74 11.25 -8.28
CA TRP A 124 -14.96 12.60 -8.83
C TRP A 124 -13.78 13.54 -8.58
N LEU A 125 -13.64 14.54 -9.47
CA LEU A 125 -12.83 15.73 -9.28
C LEU A 125 -13.71 16.98 -9.34
N GLY A 126 -13.38 18.01 -8.56
CA GLY A 126 -14.14 19.26 -8.53
C GLY A 126 -15.03 19.41 -7.28
N GLY A 127 -14.91 20.55 -6.61
CA GLY A 127 -15.76 20.97 -5.49
C GLY A 127 -15.44 20.37 -4.13
N LYS A 128 -14.97 19.11 -4.07
CA LYS A 128 -14.75 18.34 -2.83
C LYS A 128 -13.78 19.01 -1.85
N PHE A 129 -12.62 19.42 -2.35
CA PHE A 129 -11.52 20.04 -1.58
C PHE A 129 -11.30 21.50 -2.01
N GLY A 130 -12.29 22.11 -2.65
CA GLY A 130 -12.19 23.45 -3.23
C GLY A 130 -11.57 23.45 -4.63
N GLU A 131 -11.44 22.30 -5.29
CA GLU A 131 -11.09 22.27 -6.71
C GLU A 131 -12.17 22.95 -7.54
N PRO A 132 -11.80 23.69 -8.58
CA PRO A 132 -12.77 24.37 -9.43
C PRO A 132 -13.70 23.34 -10.11
N LEU A 133 -14.98 23.66 -10.15
CA LEU A 133 -15.99 22.92 -10.91
C LEU A 133 -15.90 23.28 -12.40
N ARG A 134 -16.56 22.48 -13.24
CA ARG A 134 -16.81 22.88 -14.63
C ARG A 134 -17.63 24.18 -14.69
N SER A 135 -17.63 24.85 -15.84
CA SER A 135 -18.42 26.07 -16.08
C SER A 135 -19.93 25.90 -15.87
N ASN A 136 -20.44 24.67 -16.01
CA ASN A 136 -21.83 24.30 -15.73
C ASN A 136 -22.09 23.91 -14.26
N GLY A 137 -21.11 24.11 -13.36
CA GLY A 137 -21.21 23.80 -11.95
C GLY A 137 -21.12 22.31 -11.59
N GLN A 138 -20.82 21.43 -12.54
CA GLN A 138 -20.73 19.99 -12.28
C GLN A 138 -19.30 19.52 -11.98
N PRO A 139 -19.13 18.50 -11.12
CA PRO A 139 -17.85 17.81 -10.98
C PRO A 139 -17.52 16.98 -12.21
N ILE A 140 -16.30 16.47 -12.26
CA ILE A 140 -15.72 15.67 -13.34
C ILE A 140 -15.64 14.23 -12.87
N LYS A 141 -16.35 13.34 -13.55
CA LYS A 141 -16.29 11.89 -13.30
C LYS A 141 -14.89 11.36 -13.63
N VAL A 142 -14.31 10.55 -12.76
CA VAL A 142 -13.03 9.85 -12.99
C VAL A 142 -13.19 8.34 -12.79
N PRO A 143 -12.46 7.50 -13.53
CA PRO A 143 -12.57 6.05 -13.40
C PRO A 143 -11.98 5.55 -12.07
N GLY A 144 -12.75 4.72 -11.36
CA GLY A 144 -12.28 3.94 -10.23
C GLY A 144 -11.20 2.93 -10.62
N GLN A 145 -10.53 2.37 -9.60
CA GLN A 145 -9.42 1.43 -9.83
C GLN A 145 -9.88 0.16 -10.57
N ASP A 146 -11.10 -0.31 -10.31
CA ASP A 146 -11.76 -1.40 -11.04
C ASP A 146 -11.85 -1.11 -12.55
N THR A 147 -12.30 0.09 -12.93
CA THR A 147 -12.38 0.52 -14.32
C THR A 147 -11.00 0.66 -14.96
N GLN A 148 -10.01 1.17 -14.22
CA GLN A 148 -8.62 1.25 -14.68
C GLN A 148 -8.05 -0.15 -15.00
N ILE A 149 -8.32 -1.14 -14.15
CA ILE A 149 -7.89 -2.53 -14.36
C ILE A 149 -8.64 -3.17 -15.51
N ALA A 150 -9.96 -3.01 -15.57
CA ALA A 150 -10.78 -3.54 -16.66
C ALA A 150 -10.29 -2.99 -18.02
N PHE A 151 -9.94 -1.70 -18.07
CA PHE A 151 -9.35 -1.08 -19.26
C PHE A 151 -8.01 -1.72 -19.63
N TYR A 152 -7.10 -1.92 -18.67
CA TYR A 152 -5.83 -2.61 -18.92
C TYR A 152 -6.03 -4.06 -19.40
N LEU A 153 -6.94 -4.81 -18.77
CA LEU A 153 -7.20 -6.21 -19.12
C LEU A 153 -7.82 -6.37 -20.52
N ASN A 154 -8.44 -5.33 -21.05
CA ASN A 154 -8.95 -5.28 -22.41
C ASN A 154 -7.89 -4.85 -23.45
N GLN A 155 -6.65 -4.56 -23.01
CA GLN A 155 -5.53 -4.25 -23.90
C GLN A 155 -4.63 -5.47 -24.12
N THR A 156 -3.94 -5.48 -25.25
CA THR A 156 -2.87 -6.47 -25.49
C THR A 156 -1.63 -6.07 -24.68
N GLU A 157 -1.20 -6.94 -23.78
CA GLU A 157 0.09 -6.82 -23.10
C GLU A 157 1.11 -7.74 -23.79
N PRO A 158 2.12 -7.19 -24.50
CA PRO A 158 3.11 -8.00 -25.21
C PRO A 158 4.18 -8.62 -24.30
N LEU A 159 4.37 -8.08 -23.08
CA LEU A 159 5.32 -8.65 -22.12
C LEU A 159 4.69 -9.82 -21.38
N ASP A 160 5.47 -10.89 -21.13
CA ASP A 160 5.04 -11.95 -20.22
C ASP A 160 4.66 -11.34 -18.86
N LYS A 161 3.41 -11.59 -18.43
CA LYS A 161 2.82 -11.08 -17.19
C LYS A 161 3.55 -11.54 -15.94
N SER A 162 4.37 -12.59 -16.03
CA SER A 162 5.28 -13.01 -14.95
C SER A 162 6.41 -12.00 -14.69
N ARG A 163 6.71 -11.13 -15.66
CA ARG A 163 7.76 -10.09 -15.62
C ARG A 163 7.20 -8.69 -15.33
N ILE A 164 5.91 -8.61 -14.98
CA ILE A 164 5.22 -7.37 -14.64
C ILE A 164 4.96 -7.36 -13.14
N LEU A 165 5.23 -6.21 -12.51
CA LEU A 165 4.75 -5.90 -11.16
C LEU A 165 3.52 -5.00 -11.27
N TYR A 166 2.39 -5.49 -10.78
CA TYR A 166 1.15 -4.71 -10.71
C TYR A 166 1.09 -3.99 -9.38
N THR A 167 1.00 -2.66 -9.41
CA THR A 167 1.02 -1.84 -8.19
C THR A 167 -0.29 -1.09 -7.98
N MET A 168 -0.72 -0.98 -6.73
CA MET A 168 -1.97 -0.35 -6.34
C MET A 168 -1.81 0.48 -5.07
N TRP A 169 -2.31 1.72 -5.09
CA TRP A 169 -2.57 2.50 -3.87
C TRP A 169 -3.88 3.25 -4.04
N ILE A 170 -4.86 2.92 -3.20
CA ILE A 170 -6.25 3.39 -3.29
C ILE A 170 -6.88 3.41 -1.88
N GLY A 171 -8.12 3.88 -1.77
CA GLY A 171 -8.90 3.87 -0.52
C GLY A 171 -9.11 5.25 0.11
N GLY A 172 -8.26 6.23 -0.21
CA GLY A 172 -8.35 7.59 0.33
C GLY A 172 -9.61 8.32 -0.12
N ASN A 173 -9.99 8.18 -1.39
CA ASN A 173 -11.23 8.76 -1.90
C ASN A 173 -12.47 8.03 -1.39
N ASP A 174 -12.42 6.71 -1.21
CA ASP A 174 -13.53 5.96 -0.61
C ASP A 174 -13.89 6.52 0.77
N ASP A 175 -12.87 6.70 1.64
CA ASP A 175 -13.05 7.25 2.99
C ASP A 175 -13.67 8.66 2.94
N SER A 176 -13.03 9.56 2.19
CA SER A 176 -13.42 10.95 2.15
C SER A 176 -14.78 11.19 1.46
N ASP A 177 -15.10 10.46 0.39
CA ASP A 177 -16.39 10.59 -0.31
C ASP A 177 -17.52 9.90 0.46
N ASN A 178 -17.28 8.73 1.04
CA ASN A 178 -18.24 8.04 1.91
C ASN A 178 -18.60 8.92 3.12
N ALA A 179 -17.62 9.61 3.71
CA ALA A 179 -17.83 10.55 4.80
C ALA A 179 -18.57 11.81 4.34
N LEU A 180 -18.14 12.45 3.24
CA LEU A 180 -18.74 13.67 2.72
C LEU A 180 -20.21 13.47 2.36
N LEU A 181 -20.52 12.36 1.69
CA LEU A 181 -21.86 12.00 1.24
C LEU A 181 -22.70 11.30 2.32
N LYS A 182 -22.11 11.03 3.50
CA LYS A 182 -22.76 10.35 4.65
C LYS A 182 -23.38 9.01 4.29
N LEU A 183 -22.71 8.22 3.43
CA LEU A 183 -23.27 6.97 2.91
C LEU A 183 -23.20 5.83 3.94
N GLY A 184 -22.23 5.89 4.86
CA GLY A 184 -22.08 4.88 5.92
C GLY A 184 -21.68 3.50 5.40
N ILE A 185 -21.08 3.41 4.21
CA ILE A 185 -20.61 2.17 3.62
C ILE A 185 -19.43 1.65 4.44
N ALA A 186 -19.43 0.36 4.77
CA ALA A 186 -18.36 -0.25 5.53
C ALA A 186 -17.05 -0.27 4.73
N ALA A 187 -15.94 0.05 5.39
CA ALA A 187 -14.61 -0.01 4.78
C ALA A 187 -14.27 -1.40 4.21
N SER A 188 -14.83 -2.47 4.80
CA SER A 188 -14.66 -3.83 4.32
C SER A 188 -15.24 -4.04 2.93
N THR A 189 -16.33 -3.36 2.57
CA THR A 189 -16.93 -3.45 1.23
C THR A 189 -15.96 -2.99 0.16
N PHE A 190 -15.23 -1.91 0.40
CA PHE A 190 -14.20 -1.43 -0.53
C PHE A 190 -12.96 -2.33 -0.53
N ALA A 191 -12.50 -2.81 0.64
CA ALA A 191 -11.37 -3.74 0.71
C ALA A 191 -11.67 -5.09 0.02
N ASP A 192 -12.93 -5.55 0.04
CA ASP A 192 -13.40 -6.73 -0.67
C ASP A 192 -13.43 -6.50 -2.18
N ALA A 193 -13.87 -5.33 -2.63
CA ALA A 193 -13.76 -4.96 -4.05
C ALA A 193 -12.29 -4.88 -4.52
N GLN A 194 -11.36 -4.44 -3.66
CA GLN A 194 -9.94 -4.50 -3.99
C GLN A 194 -9.42 -5.94 -4.09
N TYR A 195 -9.92 -6.85 -3.26
CA TYR A 195 -9.61 -8.28 -3.36
C TYR A 195 -10.09 -8.86 -4.70
N ASP A 196 -11.31 -8.53 -5.14
CA ASP A 196 -11.83 -8.97 -6.44
C ASP A 196 -10.97 -8.47 -7.61
N GLN A 197 -10.38 -7.27 -7.47
CA GLN A 197 -9.42 -6.75 -8.44
C GLN A 197 -8.09 -7.53 -8.44
N TRP A 198 -7.60 -7.98 -7.29
CA TRP A 198 -6.45 -8.89 -7.24
C TRP A 198 -6.75 -10.23 -7.93
N VAL A 199 -7.96 -10.76 -7.71
CA VAL A 199 -8.46 -11.97 -8.35
C VAL A 199 -8.49 -11.80 -9.87
N ALA A 200 -9.08 -10.71 -10.38
CA ALA A 200 -9.16 -10.44 -11.81
C ALA A 200 -7.77 -10.39 -12.47
N LEU A 201 -6.79 -9.73 -11.83
CA LEU A 201 -5.40 -9.71 -12.31
C LEU A 201 -4.77 -11.11 -12.29
N ALA A 202 -4.96 -11.88 -11.22
CA ALA A 202 -4.42 -13.24 -11.08
C ALA A 202 -4.99 -14.20 -12.13
N GLU A 203 -6.30 -14.17 -12.35
CA GLU A 203 -6.99 -14.98 -13.36
C GLU A 203 -6.58 -14.58 -14.77
N ALA A 204 -6.26 -13.30 -15.00
CA ALA A 204 -5.66 -12.83 -16.23
C ALA A 204 -4.16 -13.18 -16.38
N GLY A 205 -3.55 -13.86 -15.39
CA GLY A 205 -2.19 -14.38 -15.45
C GLY A 205 -1.12 -13.54 -14.75
N ALA A 206 -1.49 -12.51 -13.98
CA ALA A 206 -0.54 -11.77 -13.16
C ALA A 206 0.17 -12.69 -12.15
N LYS A 207 1.46 -12.46 -11.91
CA LYS A 207 2.26 -13.21 -10.93
C LYS A 207 2.81 -12.39 -9.79
N ASN A 208 2.87 -11.07 -9.93
CA ASN A 208 3.42 -10.16 -8.93
C ASN A 208 2.47 -9.00 -8.71
N ILE A 209 1.83 -8.94 -7.54
CA ILE A 209 0.91 -7.87 -7.16
C ILE A 209 1.44 -7.22 -5.88
N LEU A 210 1.66 -5.92 -5.90
CA LEU A 210 2.01 -5.12 -4.73
C LEU A 210 0.90 -4.11 -4.47
N THR A 211 0.38 -4.09 -3.26
CA THR A 211 -0.60 -3.10 -2.84
C THR A 211 -0.11 -2.36 -1.59
N ILE A 212 -0.43 -1.08 -1.51
CA ILE A 212 -0.09 -0.23 -0.37
C ILE A 212 -1.26 -0.25 0.62
N VAL A 213 -1.00 -0.67 1.86
CA VAL A 213 -1.98 -0.55 2.95
C VAL A 213 -2.15 0.92 3.29
N PRO A 214 -3.36 1.50 3.26
CA PRO A 214 -3.55 2.92 3.54
C PRO A 214 -3.11 3.31 4.96
N PRO A 215 -2.54 4.52 5.16
CA PRO A 215 -2.28 5.02 6.51
C PRO A 215 -3.58 5.11 7.33
N PRO A 216 -3.61 4.65 8.60
CA PRO A 216 -4.83 4.56 9.39
C PRO A 216 -5.19 5.91 10.03
N LYS A 217 -5.38 6.95 9.19
CA LYS A 217 -5.73 8.31 9.64
C LYS A 217 -7.17 8.41 10.17
N THR A 218 -8.02 7.47 9.80
CA THR A 218 -9.43 7.39 10.19
C THR A 218 -9.78 5.97 10.63
N LYS A 219 -10.95 5.81 11.28
CA LYS A 219 -11.51 4.48 11.59
C LYS A 219 -11.80 3.68 10.31
N PHE A 220 -12.21 4.36 9.24
CA PHE A 220 -12.44 3.74 7.95
C PHE A 220 -11.14 3.17 7.39
N ALA A 221 -10.08 3.98 7.29
CA ALA A 221 -8.79 3.55 6.75
C ALA A 221 -8.17 2.40 7.58
N ALA A 222 -8.31 2.44 8.90
CA ALA A 222 -7.88 1.36 9.78
C ALA A 222 -8.65 0.06 9.52
N ALA A 223 -9.98 0.13 9.37
CA ALA A 223 -10.82 -1.03 9.07
C ALA A 223 -10.58 -1.57 7.65
N TYR A 224 -10.36 -0.69 6.67
CA TYR A 224 -9.96 -1.04 5.30
C TYR A 224 -8.67 -1.84 5.33
N GLY A 225 -7.62 -1.29 5.95
CA GLY A 225 -6.31 -1.95 6.05
C GLY A 225 -6.38 -3.28 6.77
N ALA A 226 -7.13 -3.37 7.88
CA ALA A 226 -7.34 -4.63 8.59
C ALA A 226 -8.05 -5.68 7.71
N ARG A 227 -9.05 -5.28 6.92
CA ARG A 227 -9.72 -6.19 5.99
C ARG A 227 -8.82 -6.61 4.83
N MET A 228 -8.00 -5.72 4.28
CA MET A 228 -6.99 -6.07 3.26
C MET A 228 -6.07 -7.20 3.72
N HIS A 229 -5.66 -7.19 5.00
CA HIS A 229 -4.82 -8.25 5.55
C HIS A 229 -5.52 -9.61 5.58
N TRP A 230 -6.79 -9.65 6.01
CA TRP A 230 -7.60 -10.86 5.95
C TRP A 230 -7.78 -11.36 4.51
N ASN A 231 -8.11 -10.45 3.60
CA ASN A 231 -8.25 -10.75 2.18
C ASN A 231 -6.94 -11.27 1.57
N ALA A 232 -5.78 -10.76 2.00
CA ALA A 232 -4.48 -11.24 1.53
C ALA A 232 -4.16 -12.65 2.02
N ILE A 233 -4.63 -13.05 3.21
CA ILE A 233 -4.53 -14.44 3.67
C ILE A 233 -5.35 -15.33 2.75
N GLU A 234 -6.63 -15.01 2.54
CA GLU A 234 -7.53 -15.76 1.65
C GLU A 234 -6.98 -15.85 0.22
N PHE A 235 -6.49 -14.74 -0.31
CA PHE A 235 -5.90 -14.66 -1.64
C PHE A 235 -4.70 -15.60 -1.79
N LYS A 236 -3.79 -15.61 -0.80
CA LYS A 236 -2.59 -16.47 -0.83
C LYS A 236 -2.95 -17.96 -0.80
N TRP A 237 -4.01 -18.34 -0.09
CA TRP A 237 -4.50 -19.72 -0.09
C TRP A 237 -5.07 -20.13 -1.45
N ARG A 238 -5.84 -19.25 -2.09
CA ARG A 238 -6.53 -19.55 -3.36
C ARG A 238 -5.65 -19.39 -4.61
N TYR A 239 -4.76 -18.40 -4.60
CA TYR A 239 -3.88 -18.03 -5.70
C TYR A 239 -2.40 -18.15 -5.29
N TRP A 240 -2.03 -19.29 -4.70
CA TRP A 240 -0.68 -19.56 -4.17
C TRP A 240 0.47 -19.36 -5.17
N GLY A 241 0.18 -19.44 -6.48
CA GLY A 241 1.13 -19.16 -7.56
C GLY A 241 1.31 -17.68 -7.90
N VAL A 242 0.70 -16.76 -7.14
CA VAL A 242 0.83 -15.31 -7.30
C VAL A 242 1.48 -14.73 -6.04
N LYS A 243 2.59 -14.01 -6.22
CA LYS A 243 3.22 -13.25 -5.15
C LYS A 243 2.39 -11.99 -4.88
N LEU A 244 1.70 -11.95 -3.75
CA LEU A 244 1.01 -10.76 -3.24
C LEU A 244 1.82 -10.14 -2.09
N GLY A 245 2.27 -8.90 -2.27
CA GLY A 245 2.96 -8.10 -1.26
C GLY A 245 2.08 -6.96 -0.74
N LEU A 246 1.93 -6.86 0.58
CA LEU A 246 1.33 -5.69 1.24
C LEU A 246 2.47 -4.80 1.76
N PHE A 247 2.56 -3.57 1.25
CA PHE A 247 3.49 -2.59 1.81
C PHE A 247 2.81 -1.81 2.95
N GLU A 248 3.39 -1.92 4.14
CA GLU A 248 2.87 -1.29 5.37
C GLU A 248 3.20 0.21 5.45
N MET A 249 2.47 1.02 4.66
CA MET A 249 2.51 2.48 4.82
C MET A 249 2.17 2.98 6.24
N PRO A 250 1.32 2.31 7.05
CA PRO A 250 1.08 2.73 8.43
C PRO A 250 2.38 2.86 9.26
N ALA A 251 3.33 1.95 9.08
CA ALA A 251 4.60 1.97 9.82
C ALA A 251 5.49 3.15 9.40
N LEU A 252 5.63 3.39 8.10
CA LEU A 252 6.38 4.54 7.59
C LEU A 252 5.74 5.86 8.02
N MET A 253 4.41 5.96 7.94
CA MET A 253 3.68 7.16 8.33
C MET A 253 3.81 7.45 9.84
N ALA A 254 3.71 6.41 10.68
CA ALA A 254 3.91 6.56 12.12
C ALA A 254 5.32 7.09 12.45
N GLY A 255 6.35 6.59 11.76
CA GLY A 255 7.71 7.10 11.88
C GLY A 255 7.82 8.60 11.55
N ILE A 256 7.25 9.02 10.42
CA ILE A 256 7.27 10.43 9.99
C ILE A 256 6.52 11.33 10.99
N VAL A 257 5.38 10.87 11.52
CA VAL A 257 4.59 11.61 12.51
C VAL A 257 5.36 11.77 13.82
N ILE A 258 5.98 10.71 14.32
CA ILE A 258 6.66 10.70 15.63
C ILE A 258 7.99 11.44 15.57
N ALA A 259 8.74 11.30 14.48
CA ALA A 259 10.10 11.80 14.35
C ALA A 259 10.37 12.44 12.97
N PRO A 260 9.65 13.51 12.57
CA PRO A 260 9.77 14.10 11.24
C PRO A 260 11.20 14.51 10.88
N SER A 261 11.97 15.00 11.85
CA SER A 261 13.38 15.39 11.67
C SER A 261 14.30 14.22 11.30
N SER A 262 14.03 13.00 11.79
CA SER A 262 14.76 11.79 11.40
C SER A 262 14.56 11.41 9.93
N TYR A 263 13.47 11.87 9.33
CA TYR A 263 13.17 11.75 7.90
C TYR A 263 13.52 13.03 7.13
N GLY A 264 14.16 13.99 7.80
CA GLY A 264 14.64 15.24 7.24
C GLY A 264 13.58 16.33 7.11
N PHE A 265 12.38 16.18 7.66
CA PHE A 265 11.35 17.22 7.66
C PHE A 265 11.55 18.17 8.83
N LYS A 266 11.29 19.47 8.63
CA LYS A 266 11.34 20.48 9.70
C LYS A 266 9.97 20.70 10.34
N TYR A 267 8.90 20.44 9.60
CA TYR A 267 7.52 20.69 10.01
C TYR A 267 6.76 19.40 10.30
N ALA A 268 5.67 19.52 11.06
CA ALA A 268 4.86 18.37 11.45
C ALA A 268 3.91 17.95 10.31
N MET A 269 3.29 16.77 10.45
CA MET A 269 2.29 16.24 9.50
C MET A 269 0.94 16.99 9.52
N SER A 270 0.83 18.07 10.29
CA SER A 270 -0.28 19.04 10.22
C SER A 270 0.05 20.25 9.33
N ASP A 271 1.32 20.44 8.97
CA ASP A 271 1.80 21.53 8.14
C ASP A 271 1.96 21.07 6.69
N TYR A 272 1.63 21.96 5.76
CA TYR A 272 1.76 21.71 4.32
C TYR A 272 2.29 22.96 3.59
N CYS A 273 3.00 22.71 2.49
CA CYS A 273 3.77 23.74 1.80
C CYS A 273 2.92 24.66 0.91
N CYS A 274 1.97 24.10 0.16
CA CYS A 274 1.06 24.84 -0.68
C CYS A 274 -0.16 25.29 0.14
N LYS A 275 -0.34 26.60 0.26
CA LYS A 275 -1.41 27.25 1.04
C LYS A 275 -2.30 28.10 0.14
N GLY A 276 -3.44 28.54 0.68
CA GLY A 276 -4.45 29.27 -0.08
C GLY A 276 -5.23 28.31 -0.96
N ASN A 277 -5.51 28.70 -2.20
CA ASN A 277 -6.31 27.88 -3.12
C ASN A 277 -5.42 27.12 -4.11
N CYS A 278 -4.69 26.12 -3.59
CA CYS A 278 -3.78 25.30 -4.40
C CYS A 278 -4.45 24.71 -5.63
N PHE A 279 -5.68 24.20 -5.51
CA PHE A 279 -6.40 23.60 -6.64
C PHE A 279 -6.87 24.61 -7.69
N SER A 280 -6.88 25.91 -7.39
CA SER A 280 -7.14 26.97 -8.39
C SER A 280 -5.88 27.66 -8.90
N GLY A 281 -4.69 27.21 -8.46
CA GLY A 281 -3.41 27.65 -9.00
C GLY A 281 -2.92 28.99 -8.47
N LEU A 282 -1.75 29.42 -8.94
CA LEU A 282 -1.08 30.64 -8.46
C LEU A 282 -1.93 31.90 -8.72
N LYS A 283 -2.58 31.96 -9.88
CA LYS A 283 -3.56 33.03 -10.20
C LYS A 283 -4.83 32.93 -9.36
N GLY A 284 -5.13 31.75 -8.83
CA GLY A 284 -6.21 31.51 -7.88
C GLY A 284 -5.86 31.83 -6.43
N ASN A 285 -4.74 32.52 -6.15
CA ASN A 285 -4.23 32.82 -4.81
C ASN A 285 -3.67 31.59 -4.07
N ALA A 286 -3.09 30.64 -4.80
CA ALA A 286 -2.17 29.66 -4.21
C ALA A 286 -0.83 30.32 -3.84
N SER A 287 -0.25 29.88 -2.72
CA SER A 287 1.09 30.28 -2.28
C SER A 287 1.91 29.04 -1.95
N VAL A 288 3.13 28.98 -2.47
CA VAL A 288 4.05 27.85 -2.27
C VAL A 288 5.17 28.28 -1.32
N CYS A 289 5.44 27.46 -0.31
CA CYS A 289 6.54 27.69 0.62
C CYS A 289 7.91 27.72 -0.10
N SER A 290 8.90 28.43 0.46
CA SER A 290 10.22 28.57 -0.15
C SER A 290 11.03 27.28 -0.19
N ASN A 291 10.85 26.39 0.79
CA ASN A 291 11.58 25.12 0.90
C ASN A 291 10.60 23.93 1.01
N PRO A 292 10.02 23.45 -0.11
CA PRO A 292 9.06 22.35 -0.08
C PRO A 292 9.57 21.05 0.57
N SER A 293 10.89 20.79 0.49
CA SER A 293 11.54 19.64 1.12
C SER A 293 11.58 19.68 2.65
N ASP A 294 11.18 20.78 3.28
CA ASP A 294 11.03 20.87 4.73
C ASP A 294 9.68 20.30 5.20
N PHE A 295 8.71 20.12 4.29
CA PHE A 295 7.35 19.66 4.57
C PHE A 295 7.12 18.24 4.07
N ALA A 296 6.44 17.42 4.88
CA ALA A 296 6.05 16.08 4.48
C ALA A 296 4.79 16.08 3.60
N LEU A 297 3.93 17.10 3.74
CA LEU A 297 2.70 17.26 2.98
C LEU A 297 2.82 18.43 2.00
N TRP A 298 2.24 18.24 0.82
CA TRP A 298 2.18 19.26 -0.20
C TRP A 298 1.02 20.22 0.02
N ASP A 299 -0.19 19.72 0.26
CA ASP A 299 -1.41 20.52 0.36
C ASP A 299 -2.27 20.14 1.57
N ILE A 300 -3.41 20.84 1.70
CA ILE A 300 -4.37 20.70 2.80
C ILE A 300 -5.07 19.33 2.85
N VAL A 301 -5.20 18.66 1.70
CA VAL A 301 -5.78 17.30 1.63
C VAL A 301 -4.81 16.28 2.26
N GLY A 302 -3.53 16.64 2.29
CA GLY A 302 -2.47 15.79 2.81
C GLY A 302 -1.88 14.89 1.73
N HIS A 303 -1.86 15.36 0.48
CA HIS A 303 -1.03 14.74 -0.55
C HIS A 303 0.45 14.81 -0.14
N PRO A 304 1.24 13.73 -0.35
CA PRO A 304 2.65 13.73 -0.01
C PRO A 304 3.44 14.78 -0.81
N SER A 305 4.41 15.43 -0.17
CA SER A 305 5.40 16.22 -0.90
C SER A 305 6.31 15.32 -1.75
N ALA A 306 7.03 15.90 -2.71
CA ALA A 306 7.99 15.18 -3.54
C ALA A 306 9.03 14.40 -2.72
N LYS A 307 9.49 14.99 -1.61
CA LYS A 307 10.43 14.33 -0.69
C LYS A 307 9.80 13.14 0.02
N THR A 308 8.53 13.25 0.40
CA THR A 308 7.79 12.12 0.98
C THR A 308 7.58 11.02 -0.06
N HIS A 309 7.26 11.36 -1.31
CA HIS A 309 7.19 10.39 -2.41
C HIS A 309 8.53 9.70 -2.67
N GLU A 310 9.64 10.43 -2.65
CA GLU A 310 10.98 9.86 -2.78
C GLU A 310 11.28 8.86 -1.65
N LEU A 311 10.94 9.22 -0.41
CA LEU A 311 11.10 8.35 0.76
C LEU A 311 10.24 7.09 0.65
N ILE A 312 8.96 7.22 0.31
CA ILE A 312 8.06 6.10 0.07
C ILE A 312 8.63 5.20 -1.02
N GLY A 313 9.07 5.78 -2.14
CA GLY A 313 9.66 5.04 -3.25
C GLY A 313 10.89 4.23 -2.82
N LYS A 314 11.77 4.80 -2.00
CA LYS A 314 12.94 4.09 -1.45
C LYS A 314 12.54 2.90 -0.58
N GLU A 315 11.58 3.07 0.32
CA GLU A 315 11.12 1.98 1.20
C GLU A 315 10.36 0.90 0.41
N VAL A 316 9.54 1.28 -0.57
CA VAL A 316 8.86 0.35 -1.47
C VAL A 316 9.88 -0.44 -2.31
N VAL A 317 10.97 0.18 -2.79
CA VAL A 317 12.05 -0.54 -3.49
C VAL A 317 12.73 -1.56 -2.59
N LYS A 318 13.00 -1.23 -1.31
CA LYS A 318 13.55 -2.20 -0.35
C LYS A 318 12.59 -3.38 -0.16
N PHE A 319 11.30 -3.09 -0.01
CA PHE A 319 10.28 -4.13 0.11
C PHE A 319 10.22 -5.01 -1.15
N ILE A 320 10.25 -4.42 -2.35
CA ILE A 320 10.23 -5.16 -3.61
C ILE A 320 11.41 -6.12 -3.71
N LYS A 321 12.62 -5.62 -3.44
CA LYS A 321 13.85 -6.45 -3.48
C LYS A 321 13.84 -7.60 -2.49
N PHE A 322 13.14 -7.44 -1.38
CA PHE A 322 12.99 -8.47 -0.36
C PHE A 322 11.90 -9.50 -0.71
N TRP A 323 10.79 -9.05 -1.30
CA TRP A 323 9.57 -9.87 -1.44
C TRP A 323 9.40 -10.53 -2.82
N PHE A 324 9.79 -9.87 -3.91
CA PHE A 324 9.51 -10.31 -5.28
C PHE A 324 10.74 -10.86 -5.99
#